data_AF-R7BUT3-F1
#
_entry.id   AF-R7BUT3-F1
#
_cell.length_a   1.000
_cell.length_b   1.000
_cell.length_c   1.000
_cell.angle_alpha   90.00
_cell.angle_beta   90.00
_cell.angle_gamma   90.00
#
_symmetry.space_group_name_H-M   'P 1'
#
loop_
_entity.id
_entity.type
_entity.pdbx_description
1 polymer ?
#
loop_
_entity_poly.entity_id
_entity_poly.type
_entity_poly.pdbx_seq_one_letter_code
_entity_poly.pdbx_strand_id
1 'polypeptide(L)'
;MGEANQTAGAVQDLADERVVYALVFSCVEHHVEQLDALMQEKVTAQDCAKADSELACNLTGILCGALPEHFKPVPAWSDGGLGKFLRTHFADEIAALDPEHRAIFEKDDEACVFFAVLQLQKAVSELIARENEASVEDAEMSGRRVHDFCSDWAKLFTPSIASV
;
A
#
# COMPACT_ATOMS: atom_id res chain seq x y z
N MET A 1 2.61 -7.77 42.21
CA MET A 1 3.26 -8.22 40.97
C MET A 1 2.14 -8.36 39.95
N GLY A 2 1.94 -7.33 39.14
CA GLY A 2 0.91 -7.34 38.09
C GLY A 2 1.52 -7.96 36.84
N GLU A 3 0.97 -9.08 36.41
CA GLU A 3 1.31 -9.68 35.12
C GLU A 3 0.79 -8.74 34.02
N ALA A 4 1.72 -8.17 33.26
CA ALA A 4 1.42 -7.50 32.02
C ALA A 4 0.91 -8.56 31.04
N ASN A 5 -0.41 -8.70 30.94
CA ASN A 5 -1.04 -9.45 29.88
C ASN A 5 -0.94 -8.59 28.60
N GLN A 6 0.24 -8.57 27.99
CA GLN A 6 0.39 -8.13 26.61
C GLN A 6 -0.25 -9.21 25.75
N THR A 7 -1.49 -8.99 25.34
CA THR A 7 -2.09 -9.78 24.26
C THR A 7 -1.23 -9.58 23.02
N ALA A 8 -0.32 -10.52 22.76
CA ALA A 8 0.28 -10.68 21.45
C ALA A 8 -0.89 -10.83 20.46
N GLY A 9 -1.10 -9.81 19.63
CA GLY A 9 -2.14 -9.85 18.60
C GLY A 9 -1.93 -11.08 17.72
N ALA A 10 -3.02 -11.66 17.22
CA ALA A 10 -2.92 -12.75 16.26
C ALA A 10 -2.11 -12.28 15.04
N VAL A 11 -1.09 -13.06 14.66
CA VAL A 11 -0.31 -12.81 13.44
C VAL A 11 -1.27 -12.82 12.25
N GLN A 12 -1.26 -11.76 11.45
CA GLN A 12 -2.17 -11.59 10.32
C GLN A 12 -1.58 -12.27 9.08
N ASP A 13 -2.37 -13.04 8.33
CA ASP A 13 -1.90 -13.79 7.17
C ASP A 13 -1.95 -12.94 5.90
N LEU A 14 -0.80 -12.65 5.28
CA LEU A 14 -0.76 -11.88 4.02
C LEU A 14 -1.32 -12.66 2.81
N ALA A 15 -1.58 -13.97 2.95
CA ALA A 15 -2.33 -14.72 1.95
C ALA A 15 -3.83 -14.42 1.99
N ASP A 16 -4.33 -13.80 3.07
CA ASP A 16 -5.72 -13.36 3.17
C ASP A 16 -5.85 -11.95 2.56
N GLU A 17 -6.56 -11.85 1.43
CA GLU A 17 -6.84 -10.58 0.75
C GLU A 17 -7.44 -9.54 1.69
N ARG A 18 -8.21 -9.96 2.72
CA ARG A 18 -8.81 -9.02 3.68
C ARG A 18 -7.77 -8.31 4.56
N VAL A 19 -6.66 -8.96 4.85
CA VAL A 19 -5.53 -8.36 5.57
C VAL A 19 -4.86 -7.32 4.68
N VAL A 20 -4.62 -7.66 3.42
CA VAL A 20 -4.02 -6.74 2.45
C VAL A 20 -4.95 -5.57 2.13
N TYR A 21 -6.25 -5.81 2.02
CA TYR A 21 -7.28 -4.78 1.92
C TYR A 21 -7.21 -3.81 3.09
N ALA A 22 -7.10 -4.30 4.33
CA ALA A 22 -6.99 -3.45 5.50
C ALA A 22 -5.71 -2.59 5.45
N LEU A 23 -4.58 -3.14 5.00
CA LEU A 23 -3.34 -2.38 4.80
C LEU A 23 -3.50 -1.26 3.76
N VAL A 24 -4.15 -1.55 2.62
CA VAL A 24 -4.45 -0.55 1.59
C VAL A 24 -5.40 0.53 2.11
N PHE A 25 -6.46 0.11 2.82
CA PHE A 25 -7.43 1.03 3.40
C PHE A 25 -6.78 1.96 4.42
N SER A 26 -5.88 1.45 5.27
CA SER A 26 -5.11 2.27 6.21
C SER A 26 -4.21 3.29 5.49
N CYS A 27 -3.77 3.04 4.26
CA CYS A 27 -3.05 4.04 3.47
C CYS A 27 -3.98 5.20 3.06
N VAL A 28 -5.23 4.90 2.70
CA VAL A 28 -6.27 5.91 2.41
C VAL A 28 -6.56 6.74 3.66
N GLU A 29 -6.81 6.08 4.79
CA GLU A 29 -7.05 6.76 6.07
C GLU A 29 -5.89 7.67 6.44
N HIS A 30 -4.66 7.16 6.34
CA HIS A 30 -3.46 7.96 6.63
C HIS A 30 -3.37 9.22 5.77
N HIS A 31 -3.62 9.12 4.46
CA HIS A 31 -3.59 10.30 3.57
C HIS A 31 -4.67 11.32 3.94
N VAL A 32 -5.88 10.87 4.27
CA VAL A 32 -6.97 11.76 4.70
C VAL A 32 -6.59 12.47 6.01
N GLU A 33 -6.04 11.75 6.98
CA GLU A 33 -5.59 12.32 8.25
C GLU A 33 -4.45 13.33 8.07
N GLN A 34 -3.47 13.04 7.20
CA GLN A 34 -2.39 13.96 6.88
C GLN A 34 -2.91 15.25 6.22
N LEU A 35 -3.84 15.13 5.28
CA LEU A 35 -4.46 16.29 4.62
C LEU A 35 -5.26 17.14 5.61
N ASP A 36 -6.05 16.53 6.49
CA ASP A 36 -6.78 17.25 7.55
C ASP A 36 -5.82 17.97 8.51
N ALA A 37 -4.75 17.30 8.95
CA ALA A 37 -3.73 17.90 9.79
C ALA A 37 -3.00 19.07 9.11
N LEU A 38 -2.72 18.95 7.80
CA LEU A 38 -2.11 20.01 7.00
C LEU A 38 -3.06 21.21 6.85
N MET A 39 -4.34 20.96 6.56
CA MET A 39 -5.37 22.01 6.48
C MET A 39 -5.59 22.74 7.81
N GLN A 40 -5.38 22.05 8.92
CA GLN A 40 -5.43 22.61 10.27
C GLN A 40 -4.09 23.24 10.71
N GLU A 41 -3.11 23.34 9.82
CA GLU A 41 -1.76 23.87 10.08
C GLU A 41 -1.02 23.18 11.25
N LYS A 42 -1.37 21.92 11.54
CA LYS A 42 -0.74 21.11 12.62
C LYS A 42 0.55 20.45 12.17
N VAL A 43 0.72 20.23 10.87
CA VAL A 43 1.90 19.63 10.23
C VAL A 43 2.26 20.46 9.00
N THR A 44 3.51 20.37 8.56
CA THR A 44 3.96 21.01 7.31
C THR A 44 3.85 20.06 6.13
N ALA A 45 3.88 20.58 4.91
CA ALA A 45 3.94 19.74 3.70
C ALA A 45 5.19 18.84 3.67
N GLN A 46 6.29 19.28 4.29
CA GLN A 46 7.50 18.47 4.42
C GLN A 46 7.29 17.29 5.38
N ASP A 47 6.53 17.49 6.45
CA ASP A 47 6.19 16.42 7.39
C ASP A 47 5.30 15.37 6.72
N CYS A 48 4.30 15.80 5.93
CA CYS A 48 3.45 14.90 5.15
C CYS A 48 4.26 14.07 4.15
N ALA A 49 5.13 14.71 3.35
CA ALA A 49 5.98 13.98 2.39
C ALA A 49 6.91 12.96 3.07
N LYS A 50 7.38 13.27 4.28
CA LYS A 50 8.16 12.34 5.09
C LYS A 50 7.31 11.16 5.56
N ALA A 51 6.10 11.43 6.06
CA ALA A 51 5.16 10.39 6.50
C ALA A 51 4.78 9.45 5.34
N ASP A 52 4.54 10.00 4.14
CA ASP A 52 4.26 9.21 2.94
C ASP A 52 5.45 8.31 2.57
N SER A 53 6.67 8.83 2.65
CA SER A 53 7.88 8.03 2.40
C SER A 53 8.05 6.90 3.42
N GLU A 54 7.80 7.19 4.71
CA GLU A 54 7.84 6.19 5.78
C GLU A 54 6.75 5.13 5.61
N LEU A 55 5.53 5.52 5.24
CA LEU A 55 4.43 4.62 4.92
C LEU A 55 4.79 3.69 3.74
N ALA A 56 5.41 4.24 2.69
CA ALA A 56 5.83 3.46 1.53
C ALA A 56 6.87 2.40 1.92
N CYS A 57 7.89 2.80 2.69
CA CYS A 57 8.90 1.88 3.22
C CYS A 57 8.28 0.79 4.10
N ASN A 58 7.38 1.17 5.02
CA ASN A 58 6.75 0.23 5.95
C ASN A 58 5.86 -0.78 5.22
N LEU A 59 5.01 -0.33 4.30
CA LEU A 59 4.14 -1.21 3.54
C LEU A 59 4.95 -2.15 2.64
N THR A 60 6.00 -1.64 2.00
CA THR A 60 6.94 -2.47 1.22
C THR A 60 7.57 -3.54 2.11
N GLY A 61 8.09 -3.16 3.28
CA GLY A 61 8.67 -4.10 4.23
C GLY A 61 7.68 -5.17 4.70
N ILE A 62 6.42 -4.80 4.98
CA ILE A 62 5.37 -5.75 5.33
C ILE A 62 5.14 -6.75 4.19
N LEU A 63 4.92 -6.25 2.96
CA LEU A 63 4.64 -7.09 1.79
C LEU A 63 5.81 -8.03 1.45
N CYS A 64 7.04 -7.57 1.66
CA CYS A 64 8.27 -8.33 1.49
C CYS A 64 8.64 -9.22 2.69
N GLY A 65 7.81 -9.25 3.74
CA GLY A 65 7.98 -10.17 4.87
C GLY A 65 8.99 -9.77 5.94
N ALA A 66 9.30 -8.47 6.06
CA ALA A 66 10.26 -7.95 7.04
C ALA A 66 9.75 -7.94 8.49
N LEU A 67 8.43 -8.09 8.71
CA LEU A 67 7.78 -8.09 10.04
C LEU A 67 6.98 -9.38 10.31
N PRO A 68 7.62 -10.56 10.30
CA PRO A 68 6.95 -11.87 10.40
C PRO A 68 6.23 -12.11 11.74
N GLU A 69 6.61 -11.39 12.79
CA GLU A 69 5.97 -11.41 14.11
C GLU A 69 4.58 -10.76 14.13
N HIS A 70 4.26 -9.94 13.12
CA HIS A 70 2.97 -9.25 12.98
C HIS A 70 2.21 -9.72 11.74
N PHE A 71 2.94 -9.97 10.65
CA PHE A 71 2.38 -10.34 9.35
C PHE A 71 3.06 -11.61 8.85
N LYS A 72 2.33 -12.71 8.77
CA LYS A 72 2.85 -13.97 8.23
C LYS A 72 3.09 -13.78 6.72
N PRO A 73 4.35 -13.88 6.25
CA PRO A 73 4.67 -13.73 4.83
C PRO A 73 4.11 -14.88 4.01
N VAL A 74 3.89 -14.63 2.72
CA VAL A 74 3.46 -15.68 1.79
C VAL A 74 4.68 -16.28 1.11
N PRO A 75 4.98 -17.59 1.31
CA PRO A 75 6.14 -18.23 0.68
C PRO A 75 6.12 -18.10 -0.85
N ALA A 76 7.29 -17.95 -1.48
CA ALA A 76 7.46 -17.73 -2.92
C ALA A 76 6.86 -16.41 -3.47
N TRP A 77 6.09 -15.67 -2.67
CA TRP A 77 5.46 -14.41 -3.06
C TRP A 77 6.12 -13.22 -2.36
N SER A 78 6.14 -13.20 -1.02
CA SER A 78 6.80 -12.14 -0.25
C SER A 78 8.33 -12.12 -0.42
N ASP A 79 8.95 -13.24 -0.80
CA ASP A 79 10.39 -13.40 -1.05
C ASP A 79 10.79 -13.12 -2.52
N GLY A 80 10.09 -12.17 -3.16
CA GLY A 80 10.41 -11.65 -4.50
C GLY A 80 9.44 -12.04 -5.61
N GLY A 81 8.54 -13.00 -5.38
CA GLY A 81 7.48 -13.34 -6.35
C GLY A 81 6.56 -12.16 -6.67
N LEU A 82 6.16 -11.41 -5.65
CA LEU A 82 5.37 -10.19 -5.79
C LEU A 82 6.11 -9.15 -6.65
N GLY A 83 7.39 -8.90 -6.36
CA GLY A 83 8.21 -7.95 -7.13
C GLY A 83 8.33 -8.33 -8.61
N LYS A 84 8.53 -9.62 -8.92
CA LYS A 84 8.55 -10.12 -10.32
C LYS A 84 7.22 -9.93 -11.03
N PHE A 85 6.12 -10.20 -10.33
CA PHE A 85 4.78 -9.96 -10.85
C PHE A 85 4.56 -8.47 -11.13
N LEU A 86 4.85 -7.60 -10.17
CA LEU A 86 4.67 -6.15 -10.28
C LEU A 86 5.57 -5.53 -11.36
N ARG A 87 6.79 -6.05 -11.57
CA ARG A 87 7.65 -5.66 -12.69
C ARG A 87 6.94 -5.83 -14.03
N THR A 88 6.18 -6.92 -14.18
CA THR A 88 5.42 -7.21 -15.40
C THR A 88 4.16 -6.36 -15.47
N HIS A 89 3.49 -6.16 -14.33
CA HIS A 89 2.28 -5.34 -14.23
C HIS A 89 2.54 -3.87 -14.61
N PHE A 90 3.63 -3.29 -14.10
CA PHE A 90 4.02 -1.89 -14.33
C PHE A 90 5.11 -1.75 -15.42
N ALA A 91 5.15 -2.67 -16.38
CA ALA A 91 6.23 -2.71 -17.38
C ALA A 91 6.29 -1.42 -18.21
N ASP A 92 5.14 -0.85 -18.56
CA ASP A 92 5.06 0.37 -19.37
C ASP A 92 5.52 1.59 -18.58
N GLU A 93 5.13 1.72 -17.31
CA GLU A 93 5.57 2.79 -16.42
C GLU A 93 7.07 2.71 -16.16
N ILE A 94 7.60 1.51 -15.90
CA ILE A 94 9.04 1.27 -15.71
C ILE A 94 9.80 1.57 -17.02
N ALA A 95 9.24 1.22 -18.18
CA ALA A 95 9.82 1.52 -19.48
C ALA A 95 9.76 3.00 -19.87
N ALA A 96 8.94 3.81 -19.20
CA ALA A 96 8.91 5.26 -19.37
C ALA A 96 9.99 5.97 -18.54
N LEU A 97 10.59 5.30 -17.54
CA LEU A 97 11.67 5.87 -16.72
C LEU A 97 12.99 5.99 -17.49
N ASP A 98 13.85 6.90 -17.02
CA ASP A 98 15.21 7.04 -17.49
C ASP A 98 15.99 5.72 -17.38
N PRO A 99 16.92 5.42 -18.31
CA PRO A 99 17.65 4.14 -18.31
C PRO A 99 18.37 3.81 -17.01
N GLU A 100 18.90 4.81 -16.32
CA GLU A 100 19.59 4.64 -15.02
C GLU A 100 18.64 4.14 -13.94
N HIS A 101 17.44 4.72 -13.82
CA HIS A 101 16.43 4.29 -12.88
C HIS A 101 15.82 2.94 -13.27
N ARG A 102 15.61 2.71 -14.57
CA ARG A 102 15.08 1.44 -15.09
C ARG A 102 15.95 0.24 -14.72
N ALA A 103 17.28 0.40 -14.75
CA ALA A 103 18.22 -0.66 -14.45
C ALA A 103 18.10 -1.23 -13.02
N ILE A 104 17.54 -0.46 -12.08
CA ILE A 104 17.26 -0.91 -10.71
C ILE A 104 16.22 -2.02 -10.72
N PHE A 105 15.13 -1.82 -11.46
CA PHE A 105 13.99 -2.74 -11.51
C PHE A 105 14.32 -4.09 -12.14
N GLU A 106 15.35 -4.18 -12.99
CA GLU A 106 15.77 -5.45 -13.60
C GLU A 106 16.38 -6.44 -12.61
N LYS A 107 16.93 -5.94 -11.50
CA LYS A 107 17.72 -6.73 -10.55
C LYS A 107 17.12 -6.79 -9.15
N ASP A 108 16.29 -5.82 -8.81
CA ASP A 108 15.73 -5.65 -7.48
C ASP A 108 14.21 -5.83 -7.50
N ASP A 109 13.76 -6.96 -6.98
CA ASP A 109 12.33 -7.28 -6.86
C ASP A 109 11.66 -6.39 -5.78
N GLU A 110 12.39 -5.99 -4.72
CA GLU A 110 11.86 -5.12 -3.67
C GLU A 110 11.64 -3.69 -4.20
N ALA A 111 12.52 -3.20 -5.07
CA ALA A 111 12.32 -1.93 -5.76
C ALA A 111 11.01 -1.89 -6.58
N CYS A 112 10.62 -3.03 -7.16
CA CYS A 112 9.35 -3.15 -7.89
C CYS A 112 8.14 -3.04 -6.92
N VAL A 113 8.24 -3.64 -5.73
CA VAL A 113 7.22 -3.52 -4.67
C VAL A 113 7.12 -2.07 -4.19
N PHE A 114 8.25 -1.44 -3.88
CA PHE A 114 8.31 -0.05 -3.45
C PHE A 114 7.67 0.89 -4.48
N PHE A 115 7.99 0.72 -5.76
CA PHE A 115 7.39 1.51 -6.83
C PHE A 115 5.88 1.31 -6.93
N ALA A 116 5.38 0.08 -6.80
CA ALA A 116 3.94 -0.17 -6.78
C ALA A 116 3.25 0.51 -5.59
N VAL A 117 3.90 0.55 -4.43
CA VAL A 117 3.39 1.29 -3.26
C VAL A 117 3.36 2.79 -3.51
N LEU A 118 4.36 3.37 -4.19
CA LEU A 118 4.31 4.77 -4.60
C LEU A 118 3.16 5.03 -5.60
N GLN A 119 2.91 4.11 -6.54
CA GLN A 119 1.76 4.20 -7.45
C GLN A 119 0.43 4.12 -6.69
N LEU A 120 0.34 3.28 -5.65
CA LEU A 120 -0.81 3.25 -4.76
C LEU A 120 -1.03 4.61 -4.10
N GLN A 121 -0.01 5.21 -3.49
CA GLN A 121 -0.12 6.51 -2.81
C GLN A 121 -0.55 7.63 -3.75
N LYS A 122 0.01 7.65 -4.96
CA LYS A 122 -0.43 8.55 -6.03
C LYS A 122 -1.92 8.35 -6.34
N ALA A 123 -2.35 7.10 -6.54
CA ALA A 123 -3.73 6.77 -6.86
C ALA A 123 -4.69 7.09 -5.68
N VAL A 124 -4.25 6.95 -4.44
CA VAL A 124 -4.98 7.39 -3.23
C VAL A 124 -5.18 8.91 -3.25
N SER A 125 -4.14 9.67 -3.58
CA SER A 125 -4.21 11.14 -3.66
C SER A 125 -5.21 11.59 -4.74
N GLU A 126 -5.19 10.94 -5.91
CA GLU A 126 -6.15 11.18 -6.99
C GLU A 126 -7.58 10.81 -6.61
N LEU A 127 -7.76 9.69 -5.89
CA LEU A 127 -9.06 9.27 -5.35
C LEU A 127 -9.60 10.30 -4.37
N ILE A 128 -8.80 10.75 -3.38
CA ILE A 128 -9.23 11.72 -2.38
C ILE A 128 -9.60 13.05 -3.05
N ALA A 129 -8.80 13.53 -3.99
CA ALA A 129 -9.09 14.77 -4.72
C ALA A 129 -10.45 14.69 -5.45
N ARG A 130 -10.71 13.56 -6.13
CA ARG A 130 -11.98 13.30 -6.81
C ARG A 130 -13.16 13.24 -5.84
N GLU A 131 -13.02 12.53 -4.73
CA GLU A 131 -14.12 12.37 -3.76
C GLU A 131 -14.39 13.65 -2.97
N ASN A 132 -13.39 14.51 -2.76
CA ASN A 132 -13.57 15.82 -2.14
C ASN A 132 -14.41 16.79 -2.98
N GLU A 133 -14.46 16.58 -4.31
CA GLU A 133 -15.32 17.34 -5.22
C GLU A 133 -16.74 16.75 -5.33
N ALA A 134 -16.98 15.55 -4.77
CA ALA A 134 -18.26 14.86 -4.87
C ALA A 134 -19.32 15.48 -3.93
N SER A 135 -20.59 15.41 -4.35
CA SER A 135 -21.70 15.93 -3.54
C SER A 135 -22.03 14.98 -2.39
N VAL A 136 -22.64 15.51 -1.31
CA VAL A 136 -23.10 14.68 -0.17
C VAL A 136 -24.17 13.67 -0.58
N GLU A 137 -24.93 13.96 -1.64
CA GLU A 137 -25.93 13.05 -2.21
C GLU A 137 -25.28 11.81 -2.86
N ASP A 138 -23.98 11.88 -3.18
CA ASP A 138 -23.20 10.79 -3.75
C ASP A 138 -22.43 9.95 -2.70
N ALA A 139 -22.61 10.19 -1.40
CA ALA A 139 -21.80 9.58 -0.35
C ALA A 139 -21.77 8.03 -0.37
N GLU A 140 -22.89 7.37 -0.71
CA GLU A 140 -22.91 5.90 -0.88
C GLU A 140 -22.02 5.47 -2.05
N MET A 141 -22.10 6.19 -3.18
CA MET A 141 -21.30 5.91 -4.37
C MET A 141 -19.82 6.19 -4.12
N SER A 142 -19.49 7.24 -3.38
CA SER A 142 -18.13 7.53 -2.90
C SER A 142 -17.58 6.38 -2.05
N GLY A 143 -18.36 5.90 -1.08
CA GLY A 143 -17.96 4.76 -0.25
C GLY A 143 -17.71 3.48 -1.07
N ARG A 144 -18.55 3.20 -2.07
CA ARG A 144 -18.34 2.08 -3.00
C ARG A 144 -17.05 2.25 -3.82
N ARG A 145 -16.77 3.45 -4.34
CA ARG A 145 -15.54 3.72 -5.10
C ARG A 145 -14.28 3.52 -4.26
N VAL A 146 -14.28 3.96 -3.00
CA VAL A 146 -13.16 3.72 -2.08
C VAL A 146 -13.00 2.23 -1.79
N HIS A 147 -14.10 1.50 -1.60
CA HIS A 147 -14.07 0.05 -1.41
C HIS A 147 -13.49 -0.69 -2.63
N ASP A 148 -14.01 -0.39 -3.82
CA ASP A 148 -13.56 -1.00 -5.08
C ASP A 148 -12.07 -0.74 -5.31
N PHE A 149 -11.63 0.51 -5.08
CA PHE A 149 -10.23 0.90 -5.11
C PHE A 149 -9.37 0.03 -4.17
N CYS A 150 -9.77 -0.10 -2.90
CA CYS A 150 -9.01 -0.88 -1.93
C CYS A 150 -9.00 -2.38 -2.29
N SER A 151 -10.11 -2.91 -2.80
CA SER A 151 -10.20 -4.30 -3.24
C SER A 151 -9.30 -4.58 -4.44
N ASP A 152 -9.24 -3.69 -5.43
CA ASP A 152 -8.42 -3.90 -6.62
C ASP A 152 -6.92 -3.87 -6.30
N TRP A 153 -6.48 -2.94 -5.45
CA TRP A 153 -5.09 -2.92 -4.98
C TRP A 153 -4.77 -4.10 -4.06
N ALA A 154 -5.70 -4.54 -3.21
CA ALA A 154 -5.50 -5.74 -2.40
C ALA A 154 -5.27 -6.98 -3.27
N LYS A 155 -6.11 -7.19 -4.28
CA LYS A 155 -5.94 -8.29 -5.26
C LYS A 155 -4.61 -8.23 -6.00
N LEU A 156 -4.08 -7.03 -6.25
CA LEU A 156 -2.80 -6.86 -6.92
C LEU A 156 -1.63 -7.34 -6.03
N PHE A 157 -1.70 -7.10 -4.72
CA PHE A 157 -0.65 -7.46 -3.77
C PHE A 157 -0.81 -8.85 -3.17
N THR A 158 -2.00 -9.44 -3.21
CA THR A 158 -2.27 -10.82 -2.78
C THR A 158 -2.05 -11.81 -3.93
N PRO A 159 -1.41 -12.96 -3.70
CA PRO A 159 -1.27 -13.95 -4.76
C PRO A 159 -2.64 -14.49 -5.16
N SER A 160 -2.97 -14.39 -6.45
CA SER A 160 -4.16 -15.03 -6.98
C SER A 160 -3.92 -16.54 -7.09
N ILE A 161 -4.84 -17.34 -6.53
CA ILE A 161 -4.81 -18.82 -6.61
C ILE A 161 -4.93 -19.31 -8.08
N ALA A 162 -5.18 -18.42 -9.05
CA ALA A 162 -5.49 -18.77 -10.44
C ALA A 162 -4.28 -19.15 -11.33
N SER A 163 -3.04 -19.20 -10.85
CA SER A 163 -1.93 -19.69 -11.68
C SER A 163 -0.76 -20.26 -10.88
N VAL A 164 -0.91 -21.52 -10.46
CA VAL A 164 0.21 -22.48 -10.35
C VAL A 164 -0.18 -23.72 -11.14
#